data_AF-A0AB34P1L1-F1
#
_entry.id   AF-A0AB34P1L1-F1
#
_cell.length_a   1.000
_cell.length_b   1.000
_cell.length_c   1.000
_cell.angle_alpha   90.00
_cell.angle_beta   90.00
_cell.angle_gamma   90.00
#
_symmetry.space_group_name_H-M   'P 1'
#
loop_
_entity.id
_entity.type
_entity.pdbx_description
1 polymer ?
#
loop_
_entity_poly.entity_id
_entity_poly.type
_entity_poly.pdbx_seq_one_letter_code
_entity_poly.pdbx_strand_id
1 'polypeptide(L)'
;MIIDTKKLQKAVIENKKKHNFNTTDVKFEILLLYGEVNELFQAWLKEDQENINEELADVAIFLLGISEMLGSDLGEDIVKKMAINAKRKYVHGKKIITDD
;
A
#
# COMPACT_ATOMS: atom_id res chain seq x y z
N MET A 1 -14.00 12.90 -4.56
CA MET A 1 -14.38 11.49 -4.86
C MET A 1 -14.12 10.67 -3.61
N ILE A 2 -15.09 9.89 -3.14
CA ILE A 2 -14.85 8.90 -2.07
C ILE A 2 -14.41 7.61 -2.76
N ILE A 3 -13.25 7.08 -2.39
CA ILE A 3 -12.71 5.85 -2.98
C ILE A 3 -13.18 4.66 -2.15
N ASP A 4 -13.82 3.69 -2.81
CA ASP A 4 -14.13 2.39 -2.24
C ASP A 4 -12.92 1.46 -2.48
N THR A 5 -12.04 1.40 -1.49
CA THR A 5 -10.79 0.63 -1.57
C THR A 5 -11.04 -0.84 -1.81
N LYS A 6 -12.13 -1.41 -1.26
CA LYS A 6 -12.44 -2.83 -1.45
C LYS A 6 -12.87 -3.14 -2.89
N LYS A 7 -13.59 -2.22 -3.54
CA LYS A 7 -13.83 -2.34 -5.00
C LYS A 7 -12.55 -2.15 -5.80
N LEU A 8 -11.68 -1.22 -5.40
CA LEU A 8 -10.43 -0.96 -6.11
C LEU A 8 -9.47 -2.16 -6.02
N GLN A 9 -9.35 -2.78 -4.84
CA GLN A 9 -8.64 -4.05 -4.62
C GLN A 9 -9.04 -5.13 -5.63
N LYS A 10 -10.35 -5.36 -5.78
CA LYS A 10 -10.89 -6.31 -6.78
C LYS A 10 -10.53 -5.88 -8.20
N ALA A 11 -10.67 -4.60 -8.52
CA ALA A 11 -10.33 -4.08 -9.85
C ALA A 11 -8.86 -4.29 -10.20
N VAL A 12 -7.94 -4.15 -9.24
CA VAL A 12 -6.50 -4.43 -9.42
C VAL A 12 -6.29 -5.89 -9.81
N ILE A 13 -6.85 -6.84 -9.05
CA ILE A 13 -6.71 -8.28 -9.34
C ILE A 13 -7.36 -8.65 -10.68
N GLU A 14 -8.54 -8.11 -10.99
CA GLU A 14 -9.17 -8.34 -12.30
C GLU A 14 -8.34 -7.76 -13.44
N ASN A 15 -7.68 -6.61 -13.27
CA ASN A 15 -6.77 -6.07 -14.26
C ASN A 15 -5.53 -6.95 -14.44
N LYS A 16 -4.94 -7.47 -13.35
CA LYS A 16 -3.81 -8.41 -13.42
C LYS A 16 -4.17 -9.69 -14.17
N LYS A 17 -5.35 -10.27 -13.89
CA LYS A 17 -5.86 -11.45 -14.62
C LYS A 17 -5.99 -11.19 -16.12
N LYS A 18 -6.56 -10.04 -16.51
CA LYS A 18 -6.71 -9.65 -17.93
C LYS A 18 -5.38 -9.57 -18.68
N HIS A 19 -4.31 -9.21 -17.98
CA HIS A 19 -2.95 -9.09 -18.55
C HIS A 19 -2.08 -10.33 -18.31
N ASN A 20 -2.65 -11.42 -17.79
CA ASN A 20 -1.92 -12.66 -17.46
C ASN A 20 -0.76 -12.44 -16.46
N PHE A 21 -0.90 -11.50 -15.55
CA PHE A 21 0.05 -11.29 -14.46
C PHE A 21 -0.20 -12.26 -13.30
N ASN A 22 0.80 -12.37 -12.42
CA ASN A 22 0.70 -13.17 -11.21
C ASN A 22 -0.45 -12.67 -10.31
N THR A 23 -1.21 -13.62 -9.78
CA THR A 23 -2.32 -13.37 -8.83
C THR A 23 -2.40 -14.45 -7.75
N THR A 24 -1.38 -15.30 -7.65
CA THR A 24 -1.38 -16.48 -6.77
C THR A 24 -0.16 -16.54 -5.86
N ASP A 25 1.02 -16.09 -6.33
CA ASP A 25 2.23 -16.04 -5.50
C ASP A 25 2.35 -14.69 -4.78
N VAL A 26 1.95 -14.65 -3.51
CA VAL A 26 2.06 -13.45 -2.67
C VAL A 26 3.52 -13.03 -2.44
N LYS A 27 4.47 -13.97 -2.34
CA LYS A 27 5.88 -13.61 -2.11
C LYS A 27 6.45 -12.89 -3.33
N PHE A 28 6.07 -13.32 -4.52
CA PHE A 28 6.44 -12.64 -5.75
C PHE A 28 5.82 -11.23 -5.84
N GLU A 29 4.54 -11.05 -5.47
CA GLU A 29 3.93 -9.72 -5.43
C GLU A 29 4.61 -8.76 -4.44
N ILE A 30 5.03 -9.26 -3.28
CA ILE A 30 5.79 -8.45 -2.31
C ILE A 30 7.15 -8.05 -2.88
N LEU A 31 7.79 -8.92 -3.66
CA LEU A 31 9.04 -8.58 -4.36
C LEU A 31 8.82 -7.49 -5.42
N LEU A 32 7.73 -7.56 -6.18
CA LEU A 32 7.38 -6.52 -7.16
C LEU A 32 7.08 -5.18 -6.47
N LEU A 33 6.32 -5.20 -5.37
CA LEU A 33 6.10 -4.00 -4.53
C LEU A 33 7.42 -3.35 -4.08
N TYR A 34 8.43 -4.15 -3.74
CA TYR A 34 9.76 -3.62 -3.41
C TYR A 34 10.42 -2.92 -4.60
N GLY A 35 10.18 -3.41 -5.83
CA GLY A 35 10.57 -2.75 -7.07
C GLY A 35 9.97 -1.35 -7.21
N GLU A 36 8.65 -1.22 -7.04
CA GLU A 36 7.94 0.08 -7.11
C GLU A 36 8.48 1.09 -6.08
N VAL A 37 8.80 0.63 -4.87
CA VAL A 37 9.41 1.49 -3.84
C VAL A 37 10.81 1.97 -4.27
N ASN A 38 11.57 1.13 -4.96
CA ASN A 38 12.85 1.54 -5.52
C ASN A 38 12.67 2.54 -6.66
N GLU A 39 11.67 2.37 -7.53
CA GLU A 39 11.37 3.33 -8.61
C GLU A 39 10.96 4.69 -8.05
N LEU A 40 10.09 4.71 -7.02
CA LEU A 40 9.79 5.92 -6.23
C LEU A 40 11.05 6.58 -5.66
N PHE A 41 11.97 5.78 -5.09
CA PHE A 41 13.23 6.31 -4.58
C PHE A 41 14.11 6.91 -5.69
N GLN A 42 14.17 6.28 -6.87
CA GLN A 42 14.90 6.82 -8.01
C GLN A 42 14.27 8.13 -8.53
N ALA A 43 12.94 8.21 -8.56
CA ALA A 43 12.22 9.43 -8.94
C ALA A 43 12.57 10.60 -8.01
N TRP A 44 12.60 10.33 -6.70
CA TRP A 44 13.02 11.30 -5.70
C TRP A 44 14.46 11.81 -5.92
N LEU A 45 15.41 10.90 -6.16
CA LEU A 45 16.80 11.27 -6.42
C LEU A 45 16.99 12.12 -7.68
N LYS A 46 16.07 11.99 -8.64
CA LYS A 46 16.07 12.76 -9.90
C LYS A 46 15.31 14.09 -9.79
N GLU A 47 14.69 14.38 -8.65
CA GLU A 47 13.81 15.55 -8.44
C GLU A 47 12.64 15.59 -9.46
N ASP A 48 12.18 14.43 -9.91
CA ASP A 48 11.12 14.28 -10.91
C ASP A 48 9.75 14.19 -10.24
N GLN A 49 9.12 15.35 -10.03
CA GLN A 49 7.88 15.44 -9.25
C GLN A 49 6.68 14.74 -9.90
N GLU A 50 6.61 14.70 -11.23
CA GLU A 50 5.53 13.98 -11.93
C GLU A 50 5.71 12.48 -11.73
N ASN A 51 6.93 11.96 -11.92
CA ASN A 51 7.20 10.54 -11.70
C ASN A 51 6.99 10.15 -10.23
N ILE A 52 7.38 10.96 -9.26
CA ILE A 52 7.12 10.68 -7.82
C ILE A 52 5.64 10.39 -7.55
N ASN A 53 4.73 11.15 -8.17
CA ASN A 53 3.29 10.95 -7.95
C ASN A 53 2.77 9.65 -8.59
N GLU A 54 3.31 9.30 -9.76
CA GLU A 54 3.00 8.05 -10.45
C GLU A 54 3.47 6.84 -9.63
N GLU A 55 4.72 6.85 -9.20
CA GLU A 55 5.34 5.76 -8.43
C GLU A 55 4.66 5.57 -7.05
N LEU A 56 4.21 6.66 -6.41
CA LEU A 56 3.38 6.58 -5.20
C LEU A 56 2.06 5.84 -5.46
N ALA A 57 1.46 6.06 -6.64
CA ALA A 57 0.25 5.36 -7.04
C ALA A 57 0.54 3.88 -7.31
N ASP A 58 1.66 3.54 -7.93
CA ASP A 58 2.03 2.14 -8.21
C ASP A 58 2.29 1.35 -6.93
N VAL A 59 3.01 1.93 -5.96
CA VAL A 59 3.16 1.36 -4.62
C VAL A 59 1.79 1.08 -3.98
N ALA A 60 0.86 2.03 -4.08
CA ALA A 60 -0.49 1.85 -3.53
C ALA A 60 -1.30 0.77 -4.27
N ILE A 61 -1.18 0.68 -5.59
CA ILE A 61 -1.84 -0.33 -6.42
C ILE A 61 -1.35 -1.73 -6.06
N PHE A 62 -0.04 -1.92 -5.87
CA PHE A 62 0.50 -3.20 -5.41
C PHE A 62 0.01 -3.58 -4.01
N LEU A 63 -0.02 -2.64 -3.06
CA LEU A 63 -0.55 -2.88 -1.73
C LEU A 63 -2.03 -3.31 -1.76
N LEU A 64 -2.84 -2.66 -2.62
CA LEU A 64 -4.24 -3.05 -2.83
C LEU A 64 -4.37 -4.45 -3.41
N GLY A 65 -3.57 -4.78 -4.44
CA GLY A 65 -3.55 -6.12 -5.03
C GLY A 65 -3.17 -7.21 -4.02
N ILE A 66 -2.10 -6.99 -3.26
CA ILE A 66 -1.65 -7.92 -2.20
C ILE A 66 -2.73 -8.08 -1.13
N SER A 67 -3.39 -7.01 -0.73
CA SER A 67 -4.48 -7.04 0.26
C SER A 67 -5.66 -7.89 -0.22
N GLU A 68 -6.02 -7.80 -1.51
CA GLU A 68 -7.06 -8.67 -2.08
C GLU A 68 -6.64 -10.14 -2.07
N MET A 69 -5.37 -10.45 -2.41
CA MET A 69 -4.84 -11.82 -2.39
C MET A 69 -4.83 -12.41 -0.98
N LEU A 70 -4.62 -11.58 0.05
CA LEU A 70 -4.67 -11.97 1.46
C LEU A 70 -6.08 -11.99 2.05
N GLY A 71 -7.09 -11.55 1.30
CA GLY A 71 -8.47 -11.46 1.76
C GLY A 71 -8.76 -10.33 2.76
N SER A 72 -7.87 -9.35 2.89
CA SER A 72 -8.06 -8.19 3.78
C SER A 72 -8.87 -7.06 3.13
N ASP A 73 -9.36 -6.13 3.94
CA ASP A 73 -9.85 -4.83 3.50
C ASP A 73 -8.86 -3.75 3.96
N LEU A 74 -7.98 -3.34 3.04
CA LEU A 74 -6.89 -2.41 3.33
C LEU A 74 -7.43 -1.06 3.81
N GLY A 75 -8.55 -0.60 3.26
CA GLY A 75 -9.14 0.68 3.66
C GLY A 75 -9.64 0.63 5.10
N GLU A 76 -10.37 -0.43 5.45
CA GLU A 76 -10.83 -0.64 6.82
C GLU A 76 -9.64 -0.77 7.80
N ASP A 77 -8.61 -1.52 7.41
CA ASP A 77 -7.40 -1.72 8.21
C ASP A 77 -6.61 -0.42 8.43
N ILE A 78 -6.50 0.42 7.39
CA ILE A 78 -5.89 1.76 7.49
C ILE A 78 -6.70 2.64 8.46
N VAL A 79 -8.02 2.70 8.32
CA VAL A 79 -8.87 3.52 9.19
C VAL A 79 -8.75 3.08 10.66
N LYS A 80 -8.83 1.78 10.92
CA LYS A 80 -8.61 1.22 12.27
C LYS A 80 -7.24 1.59 12.81
N LYS A 81 -6.20 1.46 11.98
CA LYS A 81 -4.82 1.78 12.37
C LYS A 81 -4.63 3.26 12.66
N MET A 82 -5.22 4.14 11.87
CA MET A 82 -5.18 5.59 12.07
C MET A 82 -5.85 5.98 13.40
N ALA A 83 -7.02 5.40 13.71
CA ALA A 83 -7.70 5.64 14.99
C ALA A 83 -6.85 5.20 16.20
N ILE A 84 -6.14 4.07 16.08
CA ILE A 84 -5.17 3.62 17.10
C ILE A 84 -4.00 4.61 17.19
N ASN A 85 -3.41 5.00 16.05
CA ASN A 85 -2.24 5.87 16.01
C ASN A 85 -2.52 7.27 16.57
N ALA A 86 -3.71 7.82 16.33
CA ALA A 86 -4.14 9.12 16.84
C ALA A 86 -4.15 9.19 18.39
N LYS A 87 -4.33 8.03 19.06
CA LYS A 87 -4.33 7.93 20.52
C LYS A 87 -2.95 7.62 21.10
N ARG A 88 -1.94 7.29 20.26
CA ARG A 88 -0.61 6.89 20.73
C ARG A 88 0.16 8.10 21.26
N LYS A 89 0.80 7.90 22.41
CA LYS A 89 1.75 8.86 22.98
C LYS A 89 3.18 8.47 22.59
N TYR A 90 3.97 9.48 22.24
CA TYR A 90 5.37 9.33 21.86
C TYR A 90 6.23 10.24 22.72
N VAL A 91 7.40 9.75 23.13
CA VAL A 91 8.46 10.55 23.74
C VAL A 91 9.77 10.24 23.02
N HIS A 92 10.43 11.28 22.50
CA HIS A 92 11.63 11.17 21.67
C HIS A 92 11.50 10.17 20.49
N GLY A 93 10.36 10.18 19.81
CA GLY A 93 10.07 9.27 18.69
C GLY A 93 9.79 7.82 19.08
N LYS A 94 9.87 7.46 20.38
CA LYS A 94 9.55 6.13 20.88
C LYS A 94 8.11 6.09 21.36
N LYS A 95 7.37 5.07 20.92
CA LYS A 95 6.01 4.79 21.40
C LYS A 95 6.10 4.46 22.90
N ILE A 96 5.34 5.18 23.73
CA ILE A 96 5.14 4.80 25.12
C ILE A 96 4.06 3.72 25.15
N ILE A 97 4.37 2.58 25.76
CA ILE A 97 3.36 1.59 26.11
C ILE A 97 2.91 1.96 27.52
N THR A 98 1.76 2.61 27.63
CA THR A 98 1.06 2.69 28.92
C THR A 98 0.19 1.43 28.99
N ASP A 99 0.47 0.57 29.97
CA ASP A 99 -0.42 -0.51 30.34
C ASP A 99 -1.65 0.14 30.99
N ASP A 100 -2.72 0.31 30.21
CA ASP A 100 -4.06 0.60 30.73
C ASP A 100 -4.81 -0.72 30.96
#